data_AF-A0AAD8ECY7-F1
#
_entry.id   AF-A0AAD8ECY7-F1
#
_cell.length_a   1.000
_cell.length_b   1.000
_cell.length_c   1.000
_cell.angle_alpha   90.00
_cell.angle_beta   90.00
_cell.angle_gamma   90.00
#
_symmetry.space_group_name_H-M   'P 1'
#
loop_
_entity.id
_entity.type
_entity.pdbx_description
1 polymer ?
#
loop_
_entity_poly.entity_id
_entity_poly.type
_entity_poly.pdbx_seq_one_letter_code
_entity_poly.pdbx_strand_id
1 'polypeptide(L)'
;MAATRKLQGEIDRCLKKVTEGVETFEDIWQKVHNATNSNQKEKYEADLKKEIKKLQRLRDQIKSWIASGEIKDKSTLLEFRKLIETQMERFKVVERETKTKAYSKEGLGAAQKLDPAQKERDETAGWLASSIDALNLQLDQFECEIESLLAGKKKRLDKDKQDRVEELKSKVEKHRYHIRKLETLLRMLDNMSVEVSQ
;
A
#
# COMPACT_ATOMS: atom_id res chain seq x y z
N MET A 1 46.67 -12.99 -21.36
CA MET A 1 46.49 -13.88 -20.19
C MET A 1 46.35 -13.12 -18.86
N ALA A 2 47.23 -12.15 -18.53
CA ALA A 2 47.13 -11.40 -17.27
C ALA A 2 45.85 -10.55 -17.11
N ALA A 3 45.40 -9.88 -18.18
CA ALA A 3 44.18 -9.05 -18.17
C ALA A 3 42.91 -9.88 -17.90
N THR A 4 42.77 -11.03 -18.56
CA THR A 4 41.66 -11.98 -18.34
C THR A 4 41.64 -12.51 -16.90
N ARG A 5 42.81 -12.80 -16.32
CA ARG A 5 42.94 -13.27 -14.93
C ARG A 5 42.57 -12.18 -13.91
N LYS A 6 42.93 -10.92 -14.20
CA LYS A 6 42.54 -9.77 -13.38
C LYS A 6 41.03 -9.54 -13.41
N LEU A 7 40.42 -9.60 -14.60
CA LEU A 7 38.97 -9.48 -14.78
C LEU A 7 38.22 -10.58 -14.02
N GLN A 8 38.69 -11.83 -14.10
CA GLN A 8 38.09 -12.94 -13.34
C GLN A 8 38.13 -12.69 -11.82
N GLY A 9 39.26 -12.21 -11.29
CA GLY A 9 39.35 -11.86 -9.87
C GLY A 9 38.49 -10.67 -9.44
N GLU A 10 38.12 -9.77 -10.35
CA GLU A 10 37.13 -8.71 -10.11
C GLU A 10 35.70 -9.28 -10.10
N ILE A 11 35.40 -10.20 -11.02
CA ILE A 11 34.14 -10.93 -11.06
C ILE A 11 33.93 -11.69 -9.76
N ASP A 12 34.88 -12.53 -9.35
CA ASP A 12 34.74 -13.38 -8.16
C ASP A 12 34.52 -12.54 -6.88
N ARG A 13 35.20 -11.41 -6.76
CA ARG A 13 34.99 -10.46 -5.65
C ARG A 13 33.62 -9.80 -5.68
N CYS A 14 33.11 -9.48 -6.87
CA CYS A 14 31.76 -8.95 -7.02
C CYS A 14 30.71 -10.00 -6.64
N LEU A 15 30.84 -11.24 -7.13
CA LEU A 15 29.92 -12.33 -6.80
C LEU A 15 29.88 -12.64 -5.30
N LYS A 16 31.05 -12.59 -4.63
CA LYS A 16 31.12 -12.70 -3.16
C LYS A 16 30.34 -11.58 -2.46
N LYS A 17 30.51 -10.33 -2.89
CA LYS A 17 29.75 -9.18 -2.35
C LYS A 17 28.25 -9.31 -2.61
N VAL A 18 27.83 -9.89 -3.74
CA VAL A 18 26.41 -10.15 -4.00
C VAL A 18 25.88 -11.17 -3.00
N THR A 19 26.63 -12.26 -2.75
CA THR A 19 26.22 -13.30 -1.79
C THR A 19 26.06 -12.71 -0.39
N GLU A 20 27.07 -12.00 0.11
CA GLU A 20 27.03 -11.32 1.42
C GLU A 20 25.90 -10.29 1.51
N GLY A 21 25.67 -9.52 0.44
CA GLY A 21 24.60 -8.54 0.37
C GLY A 21 23.20 -9.17 0.36
N VAL A 22 23.04 -10.33 -0.28
CA VAL A 22 21.77 -11.08 -0.28
C VAL A 22 21.48 -11.68 1.09
N GLU A 23 22.49 -12.24 1.77
CA GLU A 23 22.35 -12.74 3.14
C GLU A 23 21.98 -11.61 4.11
N THR A 24 22.66 -10.47 4.00
CA THR A 24 22.37 -9.27 4.81
C THR A 24 20.95 -8.76 4.52
N PHE A 25 20.54 -8.75 3.25
CA PHE A 25 19.19 -8.37 2.86
C PHE A 25 18.14 -9.29 3.49
N GLU A 26 18.36 -10.61 3.49
CA GLU A 26 17.44 -11.58 4.10
C GLU A 26 17.34 -11.40 5.62
N ASP A 27 18.46 -11.22 6.32
CA ASP A 27 18.48 -10.99 7.76
C ASP A 27 17.72 -9.71 8.15
N ILE A 28 17.94 -8.61 7.41
CA ILE A 28 17.19 -7.36 7.63
C ILE A 28 15.70 -7.56 7.29
N TRP A 29 15.39 -8.29 6.22
CA TRP A 29 14.02 -8.57 5.81
C TRP A 29 13.24 -9.31 6.91
N GLN A 30 13.85 -10.35 7.50
CA GLN A 30 13.26 -11.05 8.65
C GLN A 30 13.07 -10.11 9.85
N LYS A 31 14.02 -9.21 10.12
CA LYS A 31 13.91 -8.20 11.18
C LYS A 31 12.76 -7.21 10.93
N VAL A 32 12.52 -6.78 9.69
CA VAL A 32 11.37 -5.93 9.33
C VAL A 32 10.04 -6.63 9.61
N HIS A 33 9.94 -7.94 9.31
CA HIS A 33 8.72 -8.71 9.52
C HIS A 33 8.48 -9.07 10.99
N ASN A 34 9.53 -9.31 11.76
CA ASN A 34 9.45 -9.67 13.18
C ASN A 34 9.36 -8.43 14.11
N ALA A 35 9.72 -7.24 13.63
CA ALA A 35 9.67 -6.02 14.43
C ALA A 35 8.22 -5.64 14.77
N THR A 36 7.91 -5.60 16.07
CA THR A 36 6.62 -5.15 16.61
C THR A 36 6.60 -3.64 16.90
N ASN A 37 7.77 -3.00 17.02
CA ASN A 37 7.92 -1.56 17.29
C ASN A 37 8.05 -0.76 15.97
N SER A 38 7.28 0.34 15.85
CA SER A 38 7.28 1.22 14.66
C SER A 38 8.66 1.79 14.34
N ASN A 39 9.37 2.33 15.32
CA ASN A 39 10.68 2.98 15.10
C ASN A 39 11.74 1.98 14.63
N GLN A 40 11.68 0.74 15.16
CA GLN A 40 12.59 -0.32 14.72
C GLN A 40 12.25 -0.78 13.30
N LYS A 41 10.95 -0.89 12.99
CA LYS A 41 10.48 -1.25 11.66
C LYS A 41 10.93 -0.24 10.60
N GLU A 42 10.73 1.06 10.83
CA GLU A 42 11.18 2.13 9.93
C GLU A 42 12.71 2.13 9.75
N LYS A 43 13.46 1.89 10.84
CA LYS A 43 14.92 1.76 10.79
C LYS A 43 15.33 0.58 9.89
N TYR A 44 14.74 -0.59 10.09
CA TYR A 44 15.06 -1.77 9.30
C TYR A 44 14.62 -1.63 7.84
N GLU A 45 13.50 -0.96 7.56
CA GLU A 45 13.08 -0.63 6.19
C GLU A 45 14.07 0.31 5.49
N ALA A 46 14.58 1.32 6.20
CA ALA A 46 15.61 2.20 5.68
C ALA A 46 16.92 1.45 5.39
N ASP A 47 17.31 0.53 6.27
CA ASP A 47 18.52 -0.30 6.08
C ASP A 47 18.34 -1.32 4.95
N LEU A 48 17.15 -1.92 4.82
CA LEU A 48 16.78 -2.79 3.70
C LEU A 48 16.86 -2.04 2.36
N LYS A 49 16.40 -0.78 2.34
CA LYS A 49 16.49 0.11 1.17
C LYS A 49 17.93 0.49 0.81
N LYS A 50 18.82 0.63 1.79
CA LYS A 50 20.25 0.86 1.52
C LYS A 50 20.88 -0.39 0.92
N GLU A 51 20.58 -1.56 1.46
CA GLU A 51 21.17 -2.82 1.01
C GLU A 51 20.72 -3.18 -0.41
N ILE A 52 19.43 -3.02 -0.73
CA ILE A 52 18.94 -3.29 -2.09
C ILE A 52 19.58 -2.35 -3.13
N LYS A 53 19.86 -1.09 -2.77
CA LYS A 53 20.57 -0.16 -3.67
C LYS A 53 22.02 -0.59 -3.93
N LYS A 54 22.69 -1.24 -2.97
CA LYS A 54 24.03 -1.81 -3.20
C LYS A 54 23.96 -2.99 -4.17
N LEU A 55 23.00 -3.90 -3.96
CA LEU A 55 22.75 -5.03 -4.85
C LEU A 55 22.43 -4.56 -6.28
N GLN A 56 21.61 -3.52 -6.45
CA GLN A 56 21.33 -2.91 -7.75
C GLN A 56 22.60 -2.45 -8.50
N ARG A 57 23.53 -1.78 -7.79
CA ARG A 57 24.81 -1.34 -8.39
C ARG A 57 25.65 -2.54 -8.84
N LEU A 58 25.72 -3.60 -8.02
CA LEU A 58 26.42 -4.84 -8.38
C LEU A 58 25.75 -5.52 -9.59
N ARG A 59 24.43 -5.50 -9.67
CA ARG A 59 23.68 -6.02 -10.82
C ARG A 59 23.99 -5.26 -12.11
N ASP A 60 24.12 -3.94 -12.05
CA ASP A 60 24.46 -3.14 -13.23
C ASP A 60 25.92 -3.34 -13.66
N GLN A 61 26.83 -3.56 -12.70
CA GLN A 61 28.20 -3.99 -12.98
C GLN A 61 28.24 -5.39 -13.62
N ILE A 62 27.45 -6.34 -13.13
CA ILE A 62 27.31 -7.67 -13.75
C ILE A 62 26.73 -7.55 -15.16
N LYS A 63 25.76 -6.65 -15.37
CA LYS A 63 25.16 -6.39 -16.68
C LYS A 63 26.20 -5.87 -17.69
N SER A 64 27.11 -4.98 -17.29
CA SER A 64 28.17 -4.49 -18.18
C SER A 64 29.17 -5.60 -18.54
N TRP A 65 29.49 -6.49 -17.61
CA TRP A 65 30.31 -7.68 -17.88
C TRP A 65 29.61 -8.68 -18.82
N ILE A 66 28.31 -8.93 -18.64
CA ILE A 66 27.53 -9.76 -19.58
C ILE A 66 27.52 -9.17 -20.99
N ALA A 67 27.50 -7.84 -21.13
CA ALA A 67 27.58 -7.18 -22.43
C ALA A 67 28.99 -7.21 -23.04
N SER A 68 30.04 -7.45 -22.24
CA SER A 68 31.42 -7.57 -22.72
C SER A 68 31.63 -8.85 -23.53
N GLY A 69 32.43 -8.74 -24.59
CA GLY A 69 32.89 -9.87 -25.41
C GLY A 69 34.07 -10.64 -24.80
N GLU A 70 34.66 -10.14 -23.71
CA GLU A 70 35.86 -10.72 -23.09
C GLU A 70 35.56 -11.96 -22.22
N ILE A 71 34.30 -12.17 -21.88
CA ILE A 71 33.85 -13.25 -21.00
C ILE A 71 33.20 -14.35 -21.84
N LYS A 72 33.82 -15.53 -21.83
CA LYS A 72 33.37 -16.70 -22.59
C LYS A 72 32.16 -17.39 -21.97
N ASP A 73 32.20 -17.62 -20.66
CA ASP A 73 31.09 -18.22 -19.91
C ASP A 73 30.39 -17.15 -19.06
N LYS A 74 29.10 -16.93 -19.34
CA LYS A 74 28.27 -15.91 -18.69
C LYS A 74 27.23 -16.54 -17.77
N SER A 75 27.23 -17.86 -17.61
CA SER A 75 26.18 -18.61 -16.89
C SER A 75 26.07 -18.14 -15.44
N THR A 76 27.19 -18.11 -14.72
CA THR A 76 27.24 -17.63 -13.32
C THR A 76 26.80 -16.16 -13.20
N LEU A 77 27.23 -15.30 -14.13
CA LEU A 77 26.84 -13.88 -14.12
C LEU A 77 25.32 -13.71 -14.29
N LEU A 78 24.70 -14.51 -15.15
CA LEU A 78 23.26 -14.50 -15.36
C LEU A 78 22.49 -14.99 -14.13
N GLU A 79 22.97 -16.02 -13.45
CA GLU A 79 22.39 -16.53 -12.20
C GLU A 79 22.40 -15.47 -11.10
N PHE A 80 23.56 -14.86 -10.84
CA PHE A 80 23.67 -13.82 -9.82
C PHE A 80 22.87 -12.56 -10.18
N ARG A 81 22.78 -12.20 -11.46
CA ARG A 81 21.89 -11.12 -11.92
C ARG A 81 20.43 -11.43 -11.59
N LYS A 82 19.97 -12.65 -11.87
CA LYS A 82 18.61 -13.11 -11.57
C LYS A 82 18.34 -13.17 -10.06
N LEU A 83 19.33 -13.59 -9.27
CA LEU A 83 19.25 -13.59 -7.81
C LEU A 83 19.00 -12.17 -7.27
N ILE A 84 19.75 -11.17 -7.74
CA ILE A 84 19.55 -9.78 -7.33
C ILE A 84 18.16 -9.27 -7.78
N GLU A 85 17.75 -9.55 -9.01
CA GLU A 85 16.44 -9.16 -9.53
C GLU A 85 15.29 -9.76 -8.69
N THR A 86 15.46 -10.97 -8.18
CA THR A 86 14.49 -11.61 -7.27
C THR A 86 14.41 -10.86 -5.94
N GLN A 87 15.54 -10.48 -5.35
CA GLN A 87 15.54 -9.67 -4.12
C GLN A 87 14.96 -8.27 -4.34
N MET A 88 15.16 -7.67 -5.52
CA MET A 88 14.55 -6.39 -5.89
C MET A 88 13.02 -6.47 -5.91
N GLU A 89 12.46 -7.55 -6.44
CA GLU A 89 11.02 -7.73 -6.47
C GLU A 89 10.45 -7.95 -5.06
N ARG A 90 11.12 -8.75 -4.22
CA ARG A 90 10.77 -8.89 -2.80
C ARG A 90 10.79 -7.56 -2.06
N PHE A 91 11.80 -6.72 -2.32
CA PHE A 91 11.86 -5.37 -1.75
C PHE A 91 10.68 -4.49 -2.19
N LYS A 92 10.25 -4.55 -3.47
CA LYS A 92 9.11 -3.76 -3.94
C LYS A 92 7.80 -4.13 -3.23
N VAL A 93 7.58 -5.41 -2.94
CA VAL A 93 6.40 -5.86 -2.19
C VAL A 93 6.40 -5.25 -0.80
N VAL A 94 7.52 -5.34 -0.08
CA VAL A 94 7.67 -4.73 1.24
C VAL A 94 7.50 -3.21 1.17
N GLU A 95 8.16 -2.54 0.22
CA GLU A 95 8.05 -1.08 0.07
C GLU A 95 6.61 -0.65 -0.24
N ARG A 96 5.88 -1.41 -1.05
CA ARG A 96 4.45 -1.15 -1.33
C ARG A 96 3.61 -1.33 -0.08
N GLU A 97 3.76 -2.45 0.63
CA GLU A 97 3.02 -2.70 1.86
C GLU A 97 3.30 -1.65 2.93
N THR A 98 4.55 -1.26 3.11
CA THR A 98 4.96 -0.21 4.03
C THR A 98 4.39 1.13 3.61
N LYS A 99 4.46 1.52 2.34
CA LYS A 99 3.90 2.80 1.87
C LYS A 99 2.39 2.82 2.04
N THR A 100 1.67 1.78 1.62
CA THR A 100 0.22 1.70 1.79
C THR A 100 -0.16 1.71 3.28
N LYS A 101 0.56 0.96 4.12
CA LYS A 101 0.35 0.99 5.58
C LYS A 101 0.80 2.31 6.21
N ALA A 102 1.78 3.03 5.66
CA ALA A 102 2.20 4.36 6.12
C ALA A 102 1.11 5.38 5.80
N TYR A 103 0.51 5.35 4.60
CA TYR A 103 -0.70 6.14 4.34
C TYR A 103 -1.87 5.76 5.27
N SER A 104 -1.94 4.51 5.75
CA SER A 104 -2.92 4.06 6.76
C SER A 104 -2.50 4.26 8.23
N LYS A 105 -1.25 4.63 8.55
CA LYS A 105 -0.67 4.65 9.92
C LYS A 105 -0.01 5.99 10.28
N GLU A 106 0.39 6.80 9.30
CA GLU A 106 0.74 8.22 9.48
C GLU A 106 -0.45 9.02 10.01
N GLY A 107 -1.69 8.53 9.81
CA GLY A 107 -2.89 9.06 10.48
C GLY A 107 -2.94 8.85 12.00
N LEU A 108 -2.07 7.99 12.58
CA LEU A 108 -2.06 7.69 14.01
C LEU A 108 -0.78 8.17 14.72
N GLY A 109 0.36 8.28 14.01
CA GLY A 109 1.65 8.69 14.59
C GLY A 109 1.95 10.20 14.56
N ALA A 110 1.31 10.96 13.67
CA ALA A 110 1.46 12.41 13.58
C ALA A 110 0.63 13.21 14.60
N ALA A 111 -0.17 12.53 15.43
CA ALA A 111 -1.05 13.15 16.43
C ALA A 111 -0.31 13.97 17.52
N GLN A 112 1.02 13.88 17.61
CA GLN A 112 1.81 14.64 18.59
C GLN A 112 2.47 15.92 18.04
N LYS A 113 2.33 16.24 16.74
CA LYS A 113 2.83 17.49 16.15
C LYS A 113 1.88 18.16 15.15
N LEU A 114 0.61 17.78 15.14
CA LEU A 114 -0.41 18.49 14.37
C LEU A 114 -0.86 19.73 15.15
N ASP A 115 -0.82 20.88 14.49
CA ASP A 115 -1.53 22.09 14.88
C ASP A 115 -2.96 21.71 15.32
N PRO A 116 -3.46 22.12 16.51
CA PRO A 116 -4.79 21.73 17.01
C PRO A 116 -5.90 21.86 15.96
N ALA A 117 -5.82 22.87 15.09
CA ALA A 117 -6.75 23.07 13.98
C ALA A 117 -6.69 21.98 12.90
N GLN A 118 -5.51 21.42 12.59
CA GLN A 118 -5.39 20.31 11.65
C GLN A 118 -5.86 18.99 12.28
N LYS A 119 -5.63 18.79 13.58
CA LYS A 119 -6.12 17.61 14.29
C LYS A 119 -7.65 17.53 14.29
N GLU A 120 -8.32 18.64 14.59
CA GLU A 120 -9.79 18.71 14.54
C GLU A 120 -10.32 18.50 13.11
N ARG A 121 -9.60 18.99 12.09
CA ARG A 121 -9.93 18.71 10.68
C ARG A 121 -9.82 17.23 10.35
N ASP A 122 -8.73 16.57 10.72
CA ASP A 122 -8.50 15.15 10.44
C ASP A 122 -9.50 14.26 11.20
N GLU A 123 -9.81 14.59 12.45
CA GLU A 123 -10.85 13.92 13.24
C GLU A 123 -12.24 14.09 12.60
N THR A 124 -12.56 15.30 12.15
CA THR A 124 -13.82 15.59 11.46
C THR A 124 -13.90 14.87 10.12
N ALA A 125 -12.81 14.85 9.34
CA ALA A 125 -12.72 14.13 8.07
C ALA A 125 -12.90 12.62 8.28
N GLY A 126 -12.25 12.06 9.30
CA GLY A 126 -12.39 10.65 9.67
C GLY A 126 -13.80 10.28 10.11
N TRP A 127 -14.45 11.14 10.89
CA TRP A 127 -15.85 10.96 11.30
C TRP A 127 -16.81 11.04 10.10
N LEU A 128 -16.60 12.00 9.19
CA LEU A 128 -17.39 12.14 7.97
C LEU A 128 -17.25 10.91 7.07
N ALA A 129 -16.02 10.43 6.83
CA ALA A 129 -15.77 9.24 6.02
C ALA A 129 -16.43 7.99 6.64
N SER A 130 -16.25 7.78 7.94
CA SER A 130 -16.88 6.65 8.65
C SER A 130 -18.41 6.71 8.61
N SER A 131 -18.98 7.91 8.67
CA SER A 131 -20.44 8.12 8.58
C SER A 131 -20.97 7.85 7.18
N ILE A 132 -20.23 8.23 6.13
CA ILE A 132 -20.55 7.91 4.74
C ILE A 132 -20.53 6.39 4.53
N ASP A 133 -19.49 5.70 5.00
CA ASP A 133 -19.36 4.25 4.89
C ASP A 133 -20.51 3.52 5.60
N ALA A 134 -20.88 3.98 6.80
CA ALA A 134 -22.02 3.42 7.53
C ALA A 134 -23.35 3.61 6.79
N LEU A 135 -23.57 4.78 6.17
CA LEU A 135 -24.78 5.05 5.38
C LEU A 135 -24.80 4.23 4.07
N ASN A 136 -23.65 4.03 3.42
CA ASN A 136 -23.53 3.17 2.23
C ASN A 136 -23.84 1.70 2.57
N LEU A 137 -23.31 1.18 3.68
CA LEU A 137 -23.64 -0.17 4.13
C LEU A 137 -25.14 -0.33 4.42
N GLN A 138 -25.77 0.67 5.04
CA GLN A 138 -27.22 0.67 5.27
C GLN A 138 -28.01 0.77 3.96
N LEU A 139 -27.52 1.51 2.96
CA LEU A 139 -28.10 1.54 1.62
C LEU A 139 -28.10 0.17 0.97
N ASP A 140 -26.95 -0.51 0.95
CA ASP A 140 -26.81 -1.84 0.37
C ASP A 140 -27.76 -2.84 1.05
N GLN A 141 -27.91 -2.75 2.37
CA GLN A 141 -28.86 -3.56 3.15
C GLN A 141 -30.32 -3.28 2.76
N PHE A 142 -30.72 -2.00 2.65
CA PHE A 142 -32.08 -1.63 2.26
C PHE A 142 -32.38 -2.02 0.81
N GLU A 143 -31.42 -1.86 -0.10
CA GLU A 143 -31.56 -2.27 -1.50
C GLU A 143 -31.70 -3.80 -1.62
N CYS A 144 -30.90 -4.56 -0.89
CA CYS A 144 -31.01 -6.02 -0.81
C CYS A 144 -32.36 -6.47 -0.20
N GLU A 145 -32.86 -5.79 0.84
CA GLU A 145 -34.17 -6.07 1.45
C GLU A 145 -35.31 -5.77 0.45
N ILE A 146 -35.23 -4.65 -0.29
CA ILE A 146 -36.18 -4.31 -1.36
C ILE A 146 -36.18 -5.39 -2.45
N GLU A 147 -35.01 -5.79 -2.95
CA GLU A 147 -34.90 -6.83 -3.99
C GLU A 147 -35.49 -8.16 -3.51
N SER A 148 -35.18 -8.56 -2.27
CA SER A 148 -35.70 -9.77 -1.65
C SER A 148 -37.23 -9.76 -1.53
N LEU A 149 -37.82 -8.63 -1.12
CA LEU A 149 -39.28 -8.46 -1.02
C LEU A 149 -39.97 -8.48 -2.39
N LEU A 150 -39.27 -8.05 -3.45
CA LEU A 150 -39.78 -8.03 -4.83
C LEU A 150 -39.53 -9.34 -5.61
N ALA A 151 -38.59 -10.17 -5.19
CA ALA A 151 -38.23 -11.44 -5.85
C ALA A 151 -39.35 -12.51 -5.80
N GLY A 152 -40.35 -12.34 -4.93
CA GLY A 152 -41.51 -13.22 -4.80
C GLY A 152 -42.56 -13.06 -5.91
N LYS A 153 -42.21 -13.33 -7.18
CA LYS A 153 -43.04 -13.08 -8.38
C LYS A 153 -44.20 -14.07 -8.65
N LYS A 154 -45.01 -14.47 -7.66
CA LYS A 154 -46.18 -15.35 -7.94
C LYS A 154 -47.56 -14.89 -7.43
N LYS A 155 -47.66 -13.84 -6.62
CA LYS A 155 -48.94 -13.18 -6.28
C LYS A 155 -48.72 -11.67 -6.15
N ARG A 156 -49.79 -10.87 -6.29
CA ARG A 156 -49.80 -9.44 -5.95
C ARG A 156 -49.16 -9.29 -4.56
N LEU A 157 -48.16 -8.41 -4.41
CA LEU A 157 -47.54 -8.17 -3.10
C LEU A 157 -48.63 -7.83 -2.07
N ASP A 158 -48.52 -8.43 -0.89
CA ASP A 158 -49.39 -8.11 0.25
C ASP A 158 -49.20 -6.63 0.62
N LYS A 159 -50.27 -5.96 1.06
CA LYS A 159 -50.25 -4.53 1.37
C LYS A 159 -49.11 -4.16 2.33
N ASP A 160 -48.89 -4.96 3.37
CA ASP A 160 -47.82 -4.76 4.35
C ASP A 160 -46.41 -4.80 3.72
N LYS A 161 -46.20 -5.64 2.70
CA LYS A 161 -44.93 -5.70 1.96
C LYS A 161 -44.78 -4.51 1.02
N GLN A 162 -45.87 -4.01 0.44
CA GLN A 162 -45.85 -2.79 -0.37
C GLN A 162 -45.48 -1.58 0.50
N ASP A 163 -46.13 -1.44 1.66
CA ASP A 163 -45.87 -0.37 2.62
C ASP A 163 -44.41 -0.43 3.12
N ARG A 164 -43.87 -1.63 3.37
CA ARG A 164 -42.47 -1.83 3.75
C ARG A 164 -41.49 -1.44 2.63
N VAL A 165 -41.78 -1.79 1.38
CA VAL A 165 -40.94 -1.40 0.23
C VAL A 165 -40.96 0.12 0.05
N GLU A 166 -42.10 0.78 0.25
CA GLU A 166 -42.21 2.24 0.18
C GLU A 166 -41.42 2.92 1.31
N GLU A 167 -41.50 2.39 2.54
CA GLU A 167 -40.70 2.86 3.67
C GLU A 167 -39.20 2.75 3.40
N LEU A 168 -38.74 1.60 2.90
CA LEU A 168 -37.34 1.35 2.55
C LEU A 168 -36.86 2.28 1.42
N LYS A 169 -37.69 2.51 0.40
CA LYS A 169 -37.38 3.49 -0.66
C LYS A 169 -37.24 4.92 -0.12
N SER A 170 -38.09 5.31 0.84
CA SER A 170 -37.96 6.61 1.51
C SER A 170 -36.65 6.72 2.30
N LYS A 171 -36.24 5.64 2.99
CA LYS A 171 -34.95 5.58 3.70
C LYS A 171 -33.78 5.64 2.73
N VAL A 172 -33.83 4.91 1.63
CA VAL A 172 -32.80 4.95 0.57
C VAL A 172 -32.61 6.36 0.04
N GLU A 173 -33.69 7.08 -0.28
CA GLU A 173 -33.58 8.44 -0.78
C GLU A 173 -32.98 9.41 0.26
N LYS A 174 -33.39 9.27 1.53
CA LYS A 174 -32.81 10.05 2.64
C LYS A 174 -31.32 9.76 2.81
N HIS A 175 -30.91 8.50 2.80
CA HIS A 175 -29.51 8.10 2.93
C HIS A 175 -28.66 8.61 1.77
N ARG A 176 -29.16 8.52 0.53
CA ARG A 176 -28.49 9.11 -0.65
C ARG A 176 -28.35 10.62 -0.52
N TYR A 177 -29.36 11.31 0.00
CA TYR A 177 -29.27 12.74 0.29
C TYR A 177 -28.19 13.05 1.34
N HIS A 178 -28.18 12.31 2.45
CA HIS A 178 -27.19 12.50 3.52
C HIS A 178 -25.77 12.19 3.06
N ILE A 179 -25.56 11.12 2.31
CA ILE A 179 -24.26 10.78 1.71
C ILE A 179 -23.77 11.92 0.82
N ARG A 180 -24.60 12.41 -0.12
CA ARG A 180 -24.22 13.55 -0.98
C ARG A 180 -23.84 14.78 -0.17
N LYS A 181 -24.56 15.07 0.92
CA LYS A 181 -24.25 16.21 1.81
C LYS A 181 -22.92 16.01 2.54
N LEU A 182 -22.68 14.82 3.10
CA LEU A 182 -21.42 14.49 3.79
C LEU A 182 -20.23 14.49 2.82
N GLU A 183 -20.40 13.99 1.59
CA GLU A 183 -19.38 14.05 0.53
C GLU A 183 -19.09 15.49 0.05
N THR A 184 -20.10 16.36 0.03
CA THR A 184 -19.90 17.79 -0.21
C THR A 184 -19.11 18.41 0.94
N LEU A 185 -19.45 18.11 2.19
CA LEU A 185 -18.73 18.62 3.37
C LEU A 185 -17.27 18.12 3.39
N LEU A 186 -17.05 16.84 3.09
CA LEU A 186 -15.70 16.25 3.02
C LEU A 186 -14.86 16.92 1.93
N ARG A 187 -15.43 17.13 0.73
CA ARG A 187 -14.74 17.87 -0.35
C ARG A 187 -14.45 19.34 0.00
N MET A 188 -15.34 20.00 0.74
CA MET A 188 -15.12 21.37 1.23
C MET A 188 -14.00 21.43 2.28
N LEU A 189 -13.91 20.38 3.12
CA LEU A 189 -12.86 20.21 4.12
C LEU A 189 -11.49 19.93 3.46
N ASP A 190 -11.45 19.09 2.41
CA ASP A 190 -10.23 18.72 1.67
C ASP A 190 -9.68 19.88 0.81
N ASN A 191 -10.54 20.74 0.27
CA ASN A 191 -10.13 21.83 -0.62
C ASN A 191 -9.58 23.07 0.11
N MET A 192 -9.39 23.03 1.44
CA MET A 192 -9.03 24.21 2.26
C MET A 192 -9.94 25.43 1.99
N SER A 193 -11.21 25.23 1.62
CA SER A 193 -12.11 26.34 1.27
C SER A 193 -12.94 26.84 2.46
N VAL A 194 -12.55 26.49 3.68
CA VAL A 194 -13.16 27.01 4.89
C VAL A 194 -12.04 27.58 5.75
N GLU A 195 -11.92 28.91 5.76
CA GLU A 195 -11.28 29.62 6.86
C GLU A 195 -12.02 29.22 8.14
N VAL A 196 -11.33 28.54 9.05
CA VAL A 196 -11.78 28.50 10.43
C VAL A 196 -11.55 29.90 10.96
N SER A 197 -12.60 30.72 10.99
CA SER A 197 -12.57 32.02 11.63
C SER A 197 -12.00 31.87 13.04
N GLN A 198 -11.00 32.70 13.35
CA GLN A 198 -10.35 32.84 14.65
C GLN A 198 -11.34 32.97 15.81
#